data_AF-A0A2A3VGK8-F1
#
_entry.id   AF-A0A2A3VGK8-F1
#
_cell.length_a   1.000
_cell.length_b   1.000
_cell.length_c   1.000
_cell.angle_alpha   90.00
_cell.angle_beta   90.00
_cell.angle_gamma   90.00
#
_symmetry.space_group_name_H-M   'P 1'
#
loop_
_entity.id
_entity.type
_entity.pdbx_description
1 polymer ?
#
loop_
_entity_poly.entity_id
_entity_poly.type
_entity_poly.pdbx_seq_one_letter_code
_entity_poly.pdbx_strand_id
1 'polypeptide(L)'
;MRPEVWLGIVLLAGAALSITRLLVAHLRSAQGQRPALWRTLALAVLTAASALLLHRTLLPPTPAGPDTLVVLTANAGGLPVPAGHVVALPEADGVPTGATRMPDLATALRRHADVRALVVLGAGLLPRDRDAVGGRALAYHSAPLQPGLVEVDAPDAVAPGARFAVRGRVSGIDDAEVALFDPAGRIVDTVTVDAEGRFGLTGTARSAGATLFDVAIQDVAPGGWTRAHVPVVVDADGPLRIVLLAGAPNPDVRALRRWAEDAGASLRWRAALGGGAVAGDAPA
;
A
#
# COMPACT_ATOMS: atom_id res chain seq x y z
N MET A 1 25.41 -3.25 5.49
CA MET A 1 25.82 -1.82 5.55
C MET A 1 24.58 -0.96 5.33
N ARG A 2 24.42 0.15 6.05
CA ARG A 2 23.20 0.98 6.01
C ARG A 2 23.12 1.79 4.70
N PRO A 3 21.94 1.94 4.07
CA PRO A 3 21.77 2.66 2.80
C PRO A 3 22.22 4.13 2.86
N GLU A 4 22.16 4.73 4.05
CA GLU A 4 22.64 6.08 4.34
C GLU A 4 24.14 6.26 4.03
N VAL A 5 24.95 5.23 4.31
CA VAL A 5 26.40 5.25 4.09
C VAL A 5 26.70 5.26 2.58
N TRP A 6 25.96 4.49 1.78
CA TRP A 6 26.09 4.47 0.33
C TRP A 6 25.75 5.82 -0.29
N LEU A 7 24.67 6.46 0.16
CA LEU A 7 24.26 7.77 -0.33
C LEU A 7 25.32 8.84 -0.05
N GLY A 8 25.91 8.83 1.15
CA GLY A 8 27.05 9.70 1.50
C GLY A 8 28.27 9.48 0.60
N ILE A 9 28.63 8.22 0.33
CA ILE A 9 29.75 7.85 -0.55
C ILE A 9 29.51 8.34 -1.99
N VAL A 10 28.31 8.15 -2.53
CA VAL A 10 27.97 8.57 -3.90
C VAL A 10 28.04 10.09 -4.05
N LEU A 11 27.52 10.84 -3.07
CA LEU A 11 27.59 12.31 -3.08
C LEU A 11 29.04 12.82 -2.97
N LEU A 12 29.85 12.21 -2.10
CA LEU A 12 31.28 12.53 -1.99
C LEU A 12 32.04 12.24 -3.28
N ALA A 13 31.81 11.08 -3.90
CA ALA A 13 32.45 10.70 -5.14
C ALA A 13 32.07 11.66 -6.29
N GLY A 14 30.79 12.04 -6.40
CA GLY A 14 30.32 13.00 -7.41
C GLY A 14 30.91 14.40 -7.22
N ALA A 15 30.99 14.88 -5.97
CA ALA A 15 31.64 16.15 -5.64
C ALA A 15 33.13 16.12 -5.95
N ALA A 16 33.84 15.06 -5.56
CA ALA A 16 35.27 14.88 -5.83
C ALA A 16 35.56 14.82 -7.35
N LEU A 17 34.75 14.09 -8.13
CA LEU A 17 34.91 14.01 -9.58
C LEU A 17 34.72 15.39 -10.24
N SER A 18 33.72 16.15 -9.79
CA SER A 18 33.43 17.50 -10.28
C SER A 18 34.58 18.47 -9.97
N ILE A 19 35.10 18.45 -8.74
CA ILE A 19 36.24 19.26 -8.32
C ILE A 19 37.51 18.88 -9.10
N THR A 20 37.78 17.59 -9.25
CA THR A 20 38.93 17.09 -10.03
C THR A 20 38.85 17.54 -11.49
N ARG A 21 37.68 17.43 -12.13
CA ARG A 21 37.45 17.92 -13.49
C ARG A 21 37.71 19.43 -13.61
N LEU A 22 37.29 20.21 -12.61
CA LEU A 22 37.44 21.66 -12.56
C LEU A 22 38.93 22.07 -12.42
N LEU A 23 39.67 21.38 -11.55
CA LEU A 23 41.11 21.54 -11.37
C LEU A 23 41.90 21.15 -12.63
N VAL A 24 41.58 20.01 -13.25
CA VAL A 24 42.22 19.55 -14.48
C VAL A 24 41.96 20.54 -15.63
N ALA A 25 40.72 21.04 -15.78
CA ALA A 25 40.40 22.05 -16.78
C ALA A 25 41.18 23.36 -16.57
N HIS A 26 41.35 23.78 -15.31
CA HIS A 26 42.14 24.95 -14.97
C HIS A 26 43.64 24.75 -15.29
N LEU A 27 44.22 23.62 -14.92
CA LEU A 27 45.64 23.30 -15.17
C LEU A 27 45.95 23.15 -16.67
N ARG A 28 45.02 22.58 -17.46
CA ARG A 28 45.17 22.38 -18.91
C ARG A 28 44.91 23.64 -19.74
N SER A 29 44.31 24.67 -19.17
CA SER A 29 44.04 25.92 -19.91
C SER A 29 45.31 26.74 -20.14
N ALA A 30 45.49 27.25 -21.36
CA ALA A 30 46.64 28.08 -21.75
C ALA A 30 46.65 29.42 -20.98
N GLN A 31 47.83 30.00 -20.74
CA GLN A 31 48.03 31.18 -19.88
C GLN A 31 47.13 32.39 -20.21
N GLY A 32 46.67 32.54 -21.45
CA GLY A 32 45.74 33.61 -21.87
C GLY A 32 44.24 33.30 -21.75
N GLN A 33 43.85 32.06 -21.47
CA GLN A 33 42.44 31.63 -21.33
C GLN A 33 42.13 31.05 -19.94
N ARG A 34 43.07 31.12 -19.01
CA ARG A 34 42.89 30.64 -17.63
C ARG A 34 41.82 31.46 -16.94
N PRO A 35 40.70 30.84 -16.48
CA PRO A 35 39.76 31.54 -15.62
C PRO A 35 40.48 31.95 -14.33
N ALA A 36 40.14 33.10 -13.77
CA ALA A 36 40.76 33.58 -12.53
C ALA A 36 40.64 32.53 -11.41
N LEU A 37 41.72 32.30 -10.67
CA LEU A 37 41.83 31.30 -9.60
C LEU A 37 40.70 31.37 -8.55
N TRP A 38 40.20 32.58 -8.29
CA TRP A 38 39.09 32.76 -7.35
C TRP A 38 37.78 32.13 -7.86
N ARG A 39 37.54 32.10 -9.18
CA ARG A 39 36.33 31.49 -9.76
C ARG A 39 36.36 29.98 -9.64
N THR A 40 37.53 29.37 -9.85
CA THR A 40 37.70 27.92 -9.70
C THR A 40 37.62 27.48 -8.24
N LEU A 41 38.21 28.25 -7.32
CA LEU A 41 38.04 28.05 -5.88
C LEU A 41 36.58 28.22 -5.45
N ALA A 42 35.89 29.27 -5.91
CA ALA A 42 34.48 29.52 -5.58
C ALA A 42 33.58 28.37 -6.07
N LEU A 43 33.79 27.85 -7.29
CA LEU A 43 33.03 26.72 -7.82
C LEU A 43 33.32 25.42 -7.07
N ALA A 44 34.57 25.18 -6.66
CA ALA A 44 34.91 24.01 -5.84
C ALA A 44 34.23 24.06 -4.47
N VAL A 45 34.27 25.21 -3.80
CA VAL A 45 33.57 25.45 -2.52
C VAL A 45 32.06 25.28 -2.68
N LEU A 46 31.47 25.85 -3.74
CA LEU A 46 30.04 25.77 -3.98
C LEU A 46 29.59 24.32 -4.28
N THR A 47 30.41 23.54 -4.99
CA THR A 47 30.14 22.12 -5.26
C THR A 47 30.14 21.31 -3.97
N ALA A 48 31.13 21.51 -3.10
CA ALA A 48 31.19 20.85 -1.80
C ALA A 48 30.02 21.27 -0.90
N ALA A 49 29.69 22.57 -0.86
CA ALA A 49 28.54 23.09 -0.13
C ALA A 49 27.22 22.51 -0.63
N SER A 50 27.03 22.41 -1.95
CA SER A 50 25.83 21.82 -2.56
C SER A 50 25.68 20.33 -2.21
N ALA A 51 26.77 19.56 -2.24
CA ALA A 51 26.74 18.15 -1.86
C ALA A 51 26.40 17.97 -0.38
N LEU A 52 26.94 18.83 0.49
CA LEU A 52 26.63 18.84 1.91
C LEU A 52 25.17 19.20 2.18
N LEU A 53 24.66 20.24 1.52
CA LEU A 53 23.26 20.65 1.65
C LEU A 53 22.32 19.56 1.14
N LEU A 54 22.62 18.95 -0.01
CA LEU A 54 21.83 17.85 -0.56
C LEU A 54 21.81 16.64 0.38
N HIS A 55 22.95 16.30 0.97
CA HIS A 55 23.03 15.25 1.98
C HIS A 55 22.14 15.55 3.19
N ARG A 56 22.14 16.80 3.68
CA ARG A 56 21.31 17.24 4.81
C ARG A 56 19.81 17.30 4.47
N THR A 57 19.45 17.56 3.22
CA THR A 57 18.04 17.53 2.80
C THR A 57 17.53 16.09 2.62
N LEU A 58 18.39 15.18 2.17
CA LEU A 58 18.03 13.77 1.99
C LEU A 58 18.05 12.98 3.31
N LEU A 59 18.91 13.38 4.24
CA LEU A 59 19.04 12.81 5.57
C LEU A 59 18.93 13.95 6.59
N PRO A 60 17.71 14.42 6.88
CA PRO A 60 17.52 15.46 7.88
C PRO A 60 18.10 14.98 9.21
N PRO A 61 18.91 15.81 9.91
CA PRO A 61 19.40 15.44 11.21
C PRO A 61 18.20 15.19 12.12
N THR A 62 18.11 14.00 12.71
CA THR A 62 17.14 13.74 13.75
C THR A 62 17.45 14.68 14.91
N PRO A 63 16.50 15.52 15.36
CA PRO A 63 16.71 16.29 16.56
C PRO A 63 16.86 15.31 17.72
N ALA A 64 18.09 15.16 18.20
CA ALA A 64 18.41 14.42 19.41
C ALA A 64 18.77 15.45 20.47
N GLY A 65 17.80 15.81 21.30
CA GLY A 65 17.96 16.80 22.36
C GLY A 65 16.89 16.65 23.44
N PRO A 66 17.08 17.27 24.61
CA PRO A 66 16.14 17.21 25.73
C PRO A 66 14.72 17.65 25.34
N ASP A 67 14.59 18.52 24.33
CA ASP A 67 13.30 19.00 23.79
C ASP A 67 12.59 17.99 22.87
N THR A 68 12.99 16.71 22.92
CA THR A 68 12.46 15.62 22.08
C THR A 68 11.72 14.60 22.93
N LEU A 69 10.47 14.31 22.56
CA LEU A 69 9.67 13.26 23.18
C LEU A 69 9.73 12.01 22.31
N VAL A 70 10.28 10.94 22.88
CA VAL A 70 10.31 9.60 22.27
C VAL A 70 9.04 8.87 22.70
N VAL A 71 8.20 8.54 21.73
CA VAL A 71 6.89 7.92 21.93
C VAL A 71 6.97 6.46 21.50
N LEU A 72 6.85 5.55 22.47
CA LEU A 72 6.77 4.12 22.22
C LEU A 72 5.31 3.75 21.91
N THR A 73 5.11 3.05 20.80
CA THR A 73 3.82 2.51 20.33
C THR A 73 3.89 0.97 20.31
N ALA A 74 2.84 0.31 19.82
CA ALA A 74 2.83 -1.16 19.71
C ALA A 74 4.07 -1.68 18.96
N ASN A 75 4.58 -2.85 19.35
CA ASN A 75 5.79 -3.45 18.75
C ASN A 75 7.06 -2.56 18.80
N ALA A 76 7.15 -1.57 19.68
CA ALA A 76 8.37 -0.76 19.83
C ALA A 76 9.55 -1.52 20.48
N GLY A 77 9.29 -2.71 21.05
CA GLY A 77 10.29 -3.53 21.70
C GLY A 77 11.46 -3.88 20.78
N GLY A 78 12.69 -3.75 21.29
CA GLY A 78 13.92 -4.06 20.56
C GLY A 78 14.41 -2.97 19.61
N LEU A 79 13.66 -1.89 19.40
CA LEU A 79 14.15 -0.72 18.68
C LEU A 79 15.11 0.10 19.55
N PRO A 80 16.19 0.67 18.96
CA PRO A 80 17.08 1.55 19.69
C PRO A 80 16.34 2.83 20.10
N VAL A 81 16.25 3.07 21.41
CA VAL A 81 15.58 4.24 21.98
C VAL A 81 16.55 5.42 21.98
N PRO A 82 16.26 6.53 21.26
CA PRO A 82 17.08 7.72 21.29
C PRO A 82 17.07 8.40 22.67
N ALA A 83 18.05 9.26 22.93
CA ALA A 83 18.05 10.11 24.12
C ALA A 83 16.92 11.15 24.06
N GLY A 84 16.16 11.30 25.15
CA GLY A 84 15.04 12.24 25.26
C GLY A 84 14.05 11.85 26.37
N HIS A 85 12.91 12.53 26.42
CA HIS A 85 11.81 12.14 27.30
C HIS A 85 11.08 10.93 26.71
N VAL A 86 11.20 9.77 27.35
CA VAL A 86 10.60 8.53 26.84
C VAL A 86 9.23 8.31 27.47
N VAL A 87 8.21 8.23 26.62
CA VAL A 87 6.83 7.96 27.00
C VAL A 87 6.31 6.73 26.27
N ALA A 88 5.60 5.87 26.99
CA ALA A 88 4.92 4.70 26.44
C ALA A 88 3.41 4.92 26.40
N LEU A 89 2.82 4.82 25.21
CA LEU A 89 1.36 4.83 25.03
C LEU A 89 0.73 3.51 25.48
N PRO A 90 -0.61 3.43 25.62
CA PRO A 90 -1.27 2.23 26.14
C PRO A 90 -1.00 0.97 25.31
N GLU A 91 -0.89 1.12 23.99
CA GLU A 91 -0.61 0.05 23.04
C GLU A 91 0.85 -0.42 23.04
N ALA A 92 1.75 0.27 23.73
CA ALA A 92 3.16 -0.10 23.76
C ALA A 92 3.39 -1.35 24.61
N ASP A 93 3.98 -2.37 23.98
CA ASP A 93 4.42 -3.60 24.63
C ASP A 93 5.84 -3.44 25.15
N GLY A 94 6.12 -4.00 26.34
CA GLY A 94 7.47 -4.02 26.91
C GLY A 94 8.04 -2.62 27.20
N VAL A 95 7.48 -1.93 28.21
CA VAL A 95 7.93 -0.60 28.63
C VAL A 95 9.34 -0.66 29.22
N PRO A 96 10.35 0.01 28.62
CA PRO A 96 11.71 0.03 29.14
C PRO A 96 11.81 0.72 30.50
N THR A 97 12.83 0.38 31.28
CA THR A 97 13.14 1.06 32.54
C THR A 97 13.45 2.54 32.28
N GLY A 98 12.65 3.44 32.88
CA GLY A 98 12.76 4.90 32.70
C GLY A 98 11.73 5.51 31.74
N ALA A 99 10.93 4.70 31.03
CA ALA A 99 9.81 5.21 30.23
C ALA A 99 8.57 5.47 31.12
N THR A 100 7.92 6.61 30.91
CA THR A 100 6.69 6.98 31.63
C THR A 100 5.47 6.53 30.83
N ARG A 101 4.58 5.72 31.42
CA ARG A 101 3.30 5.36 30.81
C ARG A 101 2.36 6.57 30.75
N MET A 102 1.70 6.76 29.62
CA MET A 102 0.72 7.83 29.40
C MET A 102 -0.55 7.26 28.77
N PRO A 103 -1.74 7.78 29.11
CA PRO A 103 -3.00 7.34 28.51
C PRO A 103 -3.16 7.70 27.03
N ASP A 104 -2.61 8.84 26.60
CA ASP A 104 -2.68 9.33 25.23
C ASP A 104 -1.50 10.27 24.92
N LEU A 105 -1.27 10.57 23.63
CA LEU A 105 -0.22 11.48 23.21
C LEU A 105 -0.49 12.92 23.68
N ALA A 106 -1.75 13.35 23.70
CA ALA A 106 -2.14 14.69 24.11
C ALA A 106 -1.74 14.99 25.57
N THR A 107 -1.88 14.03 26.48
CA THR A 107 -1.47 14.14 27.88
C THR A 107 0.04 14.14 28.01
N ALA A 108 0.75 13.35 27.19
CA ALA A 108 2.21 13.39 27.14
C ALA A 108 2.69 14.79 26.78
N LEU A 109 2.11 15.37 25.73
CA LEU A 109 2.44 16.72 25.25
C LEU A 109 2.04 17.83 26.23
N ARG A 110 0.97 17.66 27.01
CA ARG A 110 0.63 18.60 28.09
C ARG A 110 1.64 18.55 29.25
N ARG A 111 2.18 17.37 29.56
CA ARG A 111 3.20 17.19 30.62
C ARG A 111 4.60 17.61 30.18
N HIS A 112 4.87 17.56 28.88
CA HIS A 112 6.13 17.98 28.24
C HIS A 112 5.86 19.09 27.21
N ALA A 113 5.38 20.24 27.68
CA ALA A 113 4.92 21.34 26.82
C ALA A 113 6.05 22.05 26.06
N ASP A 114 7.28 21.89 26.52
CA ASP A 114 8.53 22.39 25.96
C ASP A 114 8.98 21.61 24.71
N VAL A 115 8.47 20.39 24.51
CA VAL A 115 8.85 19.53 23.39
C VAL A 115 8.36 20.07 22.05
N ARG A 116 9.29 20.17 21.10
CA ARG A 116 9.02 20.58 19.71
C ARG A 116 9.20 19.48 18.67
N ALA A 117 9.81 18.37 19.06
CA ALA A 117 10.06 17.22 18.19
C ALA A 117 9.56 15.91 18.81
N LEU A 118 9.02 15.05 17.97
CA LEU A 118 8.47 13.75 18.32
C LEU A 118 9.23 12.66 17.57
N VAL A 119 9.63 11.62 18.29
CA VAL A 119 10.16 10.40 17.68
C VAL A 119 9.24 9.24 18.03
N VAL A 120 8.46 8.77 17.07
CA VAL A 120 7.56 7.63 17.25
C VAL A 120 8.30 6.35 16.88
N LEU A 121 8.34 5.40 17.82
CA LEU A 121 8.94 4.07 17.64
C LEU A 121 7.84 3.02 17.67
N GLY A 122 7.88 2.06 16.73
CA GLY A 122 6.97 0.90 16.72
C GLY A 122 6.01 0.88 15.53
N ALA A 123 4.77 0.47 15.76
CA ALA A 123 3.71 0.33 14.74
C ALA A 123 3.10 1.69 14.31
N GLY A 124 3.47 2.78 14.98
CA GLY A 124 2.97 4.12 14.68
C GLY A 124 1.78 4.52 15.55
N LEU A 125 1.27 5.73 15.31
CA LEU A 125 0.18 6.31 16.12
C LEU A 125 -1.19 5.80 15.66
N LEU A 126 -2.03 5.42 16.62
CA LEU A 126 -3.44 5.15 16.39
C LEU A 126 -4.17 6.42 15.93
N PRO A 127 -5.30 6.30 15.19
CA PRO A 127 -6.05 7.45 14.70
C PRO A 127 -6.34 8.52 15.77
N ARG A 128 -6.65 8.10 17.00
CA ARG A 128 -6.93 8.99 18.15
C ARG A 128 -5.78 9.94 18.52
N ASP A 129 -4.54 9.54 18.25
CA ASP A 129 -3.33 10.26 18.68
C ASP A 129 -2.68 11.05 17.53
N ARG A 130 -3.12 10.85 16.29
CA ARG A 130 -2.52 11.50 15.10
C ARG A 130 -2.72 13.01 15.10
N ASP A 131 -3.91 13.47 15.46
CA ASP A 131 -4.23 14.91 15.47
C ASP A 131 -3.45 15.67 16.55
N ALA A 132 -3.04 14.98 17.63
CA ALA A 132 -2.29 15.58 18.72
C ALA A 132 -0.84 15.97 18.33
N VAL A 133 -0.30 15.39 17.25
CA VAL A 133 1.04 15.73 16.73
C VAL A 133 1.13 17.22 16.38
N GLY A 134 0.10 17.74 15.68
CA GLY A 134 0.06 19.11 15.20
C GLY A 134 1.22 19.45 14.26
N GLY A 135 1.74 20.67 14.35
CA GLY A 135 2.85 21.17 13.51
C GLY A 135 4.26 20.82 14.02
N ARG A 136 4.40 19.83 14.91
CA ARG A 136 5.71 19.43 15.47
C ARG A 136 6.52 18.63 14.48
N ALA A 137 7.84 18.69 14.60
CA ALA A 137 8.71 17.81 13.82
C ALA A 137 8.47 16.35 14.25
N LEU A 138 8.20 15.46 13.29
CA LEU A 138 7.91 14.04 13.56
C LEU A 138 8.92 13.16 12.82
N ALA A 139 9.65 12.34 13.56
CA ALA A 139 10.42 11.23 13.04
C ALA A 139 9.72 9.92 13.40
N TYR A 140 9.61 9.01 12.46
CA TYR A 140 9.00 7.69 12.67
C TYR A 140 10.02 6.59 12.37
N HIS A 141 10.22 5.69 13.32
CA HIS A 141 10.99 4.47 13.13
C HIS A 141 10.06 3.27 13.29
N SER A 142 9.78 2.61 12.18
CA SER A 142 8.90 1.45 12.15
C SER A 142 9.53 0.26 12.83
N ALA A 143 8.73 -0.49 13.58
CA ALA A 143 9.08 -1.85 13.96
C ALA A 143 9.31 -2.72 12.70
N PRO A 144 10.20 -3.71 12.75
CA PRO A 144 10.28 -4.71 11.69
C PRO A 144 8.90 -5.38 11.50
N LEU A 145 8.53 -5.64 10.25
CA LEU A 145 7.30 -6.36 9.93
C LEU A 145 7.34 -7.73 10.61
N GLN A 146 6.30 -8.02 11.38
CA GLN A 146 6.14 -9.35 11.99
C GLN A 146 5.84 -10.39 10.90
N PRO A 147 6.26 -11.65 11.08
CA PRO A 147 5.87 -12.73 10.18
C PRO A 147 4.35 -12.86 10.09
N GLY A 148 3.81 -13.06 8.88
CA GLY A 148 2.38 -13.25 8.64
C GLY A 148 1.83 -12.44 7.46
N LEU A 149 0.50 -12.31 7.42
CA LEU A 149 -0.22 -11.63 6.35
C LEU A 149 -0.11 -10.11 6.54
N VAL A 150 0.52 -9.42 5.59
CA VAL A 150 0.83 -7.99 5.71
C VAL A 150 0.11 -7.14 4.68
N GLU A 151 -0.46 -7.76 3.65
CA GLU A 151 -1.17 -7.08 2.58
C GLU A 151 -2.23 -8.02 1.99
N VAL A 152 -3.45 -7.49 1.79
CA VAL A 152 -4.54 -8.16 1.09
C VAL A 152 -5.26 -7.13 0.24
N ASP A 153 -5.36 -7.42 -1.04
CA ASP A 153 -6.07 -6.63 -2.04
C ASP A 153 -7.39 -7.31 -2.34
N ALA A 154 -8.48 -6.68 -1.92
CA ALA A 154 -9.82 -7.16 -2.17
C ALA A 154 -10.24 -6.84 -3.62
N PRO A 155 -10.98 -7.73 -4.29
CA PRO A 155 -11.48 -7.44 -5.63
C PRO A 155 -12.48 -6.29 -5.60
N ASP A 156 -12.49 -5.49 -6.66
CA ASP A 156 -13.57 -4.54 -6.94
C ASP A 156 -14.91 -5.27 -7.14
N ALA A 157 -16.01 -4.53 -7.27
CA ALA A 157 -17.33 -5.09 -7.52
C ALA A 157 -17.32 -6.06 -8.72
N VAL A 158 -17.83 -7.27 -8.50
CA VAL A 158 -17.75 -8.40 -9.43
C VAL A 158 -19.13 -8.68 -10.01
N ALA A 159 -19.21 -9.00 -11.31
CA ALA A 159 -20.47 -9.45 -11.90
C ALA A 159 -20.86 -10.86 -11.40
N PRO A 160 -22.16 -11.20 -11.33
CA PRO A 160 -22.60 -12.56 -11.04
C PRO A 160 -21.99 -13.59 -12.00
N GLY A 161 -21.51 -14.70 -11.45
CA GLY A 161 -20.84 -15.78 -12.17
C GLY A 161 -19.38 -15.48 -12.59
N ALA A 162 -18.90 -14.25 -12.41
CA ALA A 162 -17.55 -13.89 -12.84
C ALA A 162 -16.48 -14.41 -11.87
N ARG A 163 -15.27 -14.59 -12.41
CA ARG A 163 -14.09 -14.91 -11.62
C ARG A 163 -13.54 -13.63 -10.99
N PHE A 164 -13.10 -13.74 -9.76
CA PHE A 164 -12.37 -12.68 -9.07
C PHE A 164 -11.01 -13.20 -8.62
N ALA A 165 -10.09 -12.28 -8.36
CA ALA A 165 -8.79 -12.58 -7.80
C ALA A 165 -8.60 -11.80 -6.50
N VAL A 166 -8.00 -12.46 -5.51
CA VAL A 166 -7.55 -11.85 -4.26
C VAL A 166 -6.03 -11.92 -4.27
N ARG A 167 -5.38 -10.77 -4.19
CA ARG A 167 -3.91 -10.70 -4.16
C ARG A 167 -3.46 -10.30 -2.78
N GLY A 168 -2.20 -10.58 -2.46
CA GLY A 168 -1.64 -10.14 -1.20
C GLY A 168 -0.20 -10.57 -1.03
N ARG A 169 0.30 -10.36 0.17
CA ARG A 169 1.69 -10.65 0.53
C ARG A 169 1.81 -11.12 1.97
N VAL A 170 2.65 -12.14 2.12
CA VAL A 170 3.12 -12.68 3.39
C VAL A 170 4.55 -12.18 3.63
N SER A 171 4.86 -11.86 4.87
CA SER A 171 6.20 -11.48 5.30
C SER A 171 6.74 -12.54 6.26
N GLY A 172 8.05 -12.80 6.21
CA GLY A 172 8.76 -13.57 7.24
C GLY A 172 8.39 -15.06 7.35
N ILE A 173 7.70 -15.63 6.37
CA ILE A 173 7.38 -17.07 6.29
C ILE A 173 7.73 -17.53 4.87
N ASP A 174 8.82 -18.27 4.74
CA ASP A 174 9.26 -18.84 3.47
C ASP A 174 8.34 -20.01 3.08
N ASP A 175 8.07 -20.17 1.80
CA ASP A 175 7.20 -21.22 1.24
C ASP A 175 5.82 -21.32 1.91
N ALA A 176 5.29 -20.19 2.39
CA ALA A 176 3.97 -20.12 3.02
C ALA A 176 2.86 -20.60 2.07
N GLU A 177 2.03 -21.52 2.55
CA GLU A 177 0.82 -21.95 1.85
C GLU A 177 -0.36 -21.05 2.28
N VAL A 178 -1.02 -20.45 1.28
CA VAL A 178 -2.13 -19.52 1.48
C VAL A 178 -3.37 -20.08 0.81
N ALA A 179 -4.50 -20.10 1.51
CA ALA A 179 -5.76 -20.59 1.00
C ALA A 179 -6.85 -19.51 1.06
N LEU A 180 -7.75 -19.55 0.08
CA LEU A 180 -9.00 -18.78 0.05
C LEU A 180 -10.13 -19.68 0.54
N PHE A 181 -10.89 -19.22 1.52
CA PHE A 181 -12.06 -19.90 2.04
C PHE A 181 -13.35 -19.17 1.66
N ASP A 182 -14.36 -19.93 1.24
CA ASP A 182 -15.71 -19.43 1.07
C ASP A 182 -16.39 -19.18 2.43
N PRO A 183 -17.56 -18.51 2.46
CA PRO A 183 -18.29 -18.25 3.71
C PRO A 183 -18.74 -19.50 4.46
N ALA A 184 -18.77 -20.66 3.79
CA ALA A 184 -19.07 -21.94 4.42
C ALA A 184 -17.81 -22.61 5.00
N GLY A 185 -16.66 -21.93 4.95
CA GLY A 185 -15.38 -22.41 5.46
C GLY A 185 -14.72 -23.45 4.56
N ARG A 186 -15.10 -23.54 3.28
CA ARG A 186 -14.49 -24.46 2.32
C ARG A 186 -13.36 -23.77 1.56
N ILE A 187 -12.27 -24.50 1.35
CA ILE A 187 -11.16 -24.04 0.52
C ILE A 187 -11.64 -23.96 -0.94
N VAL A 188 -11.49 -22.77 -1.53
CA VAL A 188 -11.81 -22.46 -2.93
C VAL A 188 -10.58 -22.59 -3.80
N ASP A 189 -9.45 -22.08 -3.30
CA ASP A 189 -8.17 -22.05 -3.99
C ASP A 189 -7.02 -22.04 -2.98
N THR A 190 -5.86 -22.56 -3.36
CA THR A 190 -4.66 -22.63 -2.52
C THR A 190 -3.41 -22.43 -3.36
N VAL A 191 -2.49 -21.60 -2.88
CA VAL A 191 -1.26 -21.22 -3.57
C VAL A 191 -0.10 -21.09 -2.57
N THR A 192 1.10 -21.52 -2.96
CA THR A 192 2.35 -21.20 -2.25
C THR A 192 2.86 -19.84 -2.69
N VAL A 193 3.33 -19.02 -1.74
CA VAL A 193 3.87 -17.68 -2.03
C VAL A 193 5.10 -17.72 -2.93
N ASP A 194 5.33 -16.63 -3.68
CA ASP A 194 6.56 -16.44 -4.46
C ASP A 194 7.76 -16.04 -3.57
N ALA A 195 8.94 -15.89 -4.19
CA ALA A 195 10.18 -15.51 -3.48
C ALA A 195 10.11 -14.13 -2.80
N GLU A 196 9.18 -13.27 -3.20
CA GLU A 196 8.89 -11.99 -2.56
C GLU A 196 7.71 -12.06 -1.58
N GLY A 197 7.20 -13.27 -1.31
CA GLY A 197 6.09 -13.55 -0.40
C GLY A 197 4.70 -13.22 -0.97
N ARG A 198 4.57 -12.94 -2.27
CA ARG A 198 3.28 -12.57 -2.89
C ARG A 198 2.48 -13.80 -3.28
N PHE A 199 1.16 -13.64 -3.27
CA PHE A 199 0.22 -14.66 -3.74
C PHE A 199 -0.92 -14.03 -4.55
N GLY A 200 -1.58 -14.88 -5.35
CA GLY A 200 -2.81 -14.54 -6.06
C GLY A 200 -3.75 -15.74 -6.04
N LEU A 201 -4.86 -15.60 -5.33
CA LEU A 201 -5.91 -16.61 -5.19
C LEU A 201 -7.08 -16.24 -6.10
N THR A 202 -7.81 -17.23 -6.58
CA THR A 202 -8.94 -17.04 -7.48
C THR A 202 -10.22 -17.64 -6.92
N GLY A 203 -11.35 -16.99 -7.19
CA GLY A 203 -12.66 -17.44 -6.76
C GLY A 203 -13.74 -17.16 -7.81
N THR A 204 -14.95 -17.64 -7.56
CA THR A 204 -16.12 -17.37 -8.41
C THR A 204 -17.22 -16.74 -7.59
N ALA A 205 -17.70 -15.58 -8.03
CA ALA A 205 -18.82 -14.86 -7.43
C ALA A 205 -20.14 -15.52 -7.87
N ARG A 206 -20.80 -16.30 -7.02
CA ARG A 206 -21.97 -17.10 -7.46
C ARG A 206 -23.30 -16.35 -7.44
N SER A 207 -23.52 -15.54 -6.41
CA SER A 207 -24.80 -14.84 -6.19
C SER A 207 -24.55 -13.37 -5.93
N ALA A 208 -25.45 -12.51 -6.40
CA ALA A 208 -25.47 -11.09 -6.09
C ALA A 208 -25.50 -10.86 -4.57
N GLY A 209 -24.82 -9.80 -4.12
CA GLY A 209 -24.72 -9.41 -2.72
C GLY A 209 -23.30 -9.36 -2.20
N ALA A 210 -23.15 -8.87 -0.97
CA ALA A 210 -21.87 -8.79 -0.26
C ALA A 210 -21.62 -10.08 0.50
N THR A 211 -20.48 -10.71 0.25
CA THR A 211 -20.09 -11.98 0.83
C THR A 211 -18.68 -11.88 1.40
N LEU A 212 -18.45 -12.44 2.59
CA LEU A 212 -17.15 -12.41 3.25
C LEU A 212 -16.41 -13.72 3.00
N PHE A 213 -15.26 -13.62 2.33
CA PHE A 213 -14.31 -14.71 2.16
C PHE A 213 -13.19 -14.57 3.20
N ASP A 214 -12.52 -15.66 3.55
CA ASP A 214 -11.31 -15.60 4.37
C ASP A 214 -10.08 -15.93 3.53
N VAL A 215 -9.05 -15.10 3.58
CA VAL A 215 -7.70 -15.48 3.15
C VAL A 215 -6.95 -15.93 4.38
N ALA A 216 -6.30 -17.08 4.30
CA ALA A 216 -5.59 -17.60 5.45
C ALA A 216 -4.24 -18.20 5.09
N ILE A 217 -3.26 -17.99 5.96
CA ILE A 217 -1.94 -18.61 5.88
C ILE A 217 -1.93 -19.83 6.78
N GLN A 218 -1.42 -20.95 6.27
CA GLN A 218 -1.20 -22.14 7.06
C GLN A 218 -0.06 -21.87 8.05
N ASP A 219 -0.36 -21.97 9.35
CA ASP A 219 0.65 -21.79 10.39
C ASP A 219 1.68 -22.95 10.34
N VAL A 220 2.93 -22.61 10.69
CA VAL A 220 4.04 -23.56 10.84
C VAL A 220 3.81 -24.44 12.06
N ALA A 221 3.05 -23.97 13.06
CA ALA A 221 2.59 -24.76 14.19
C ALA A 221 1.27 -25.49 13.87
N PRO A 222 1.09 -26.77 14.28
CA PRO A 222 -0.17 -27.47 14.07
C PRO A 222 -1.26 -26.86 14.96
N GLY A 223 -2.10 -25.98 14.41
CA GLY A 223 -3.28 -25.51 15.16
C GLY A 223 -4.03 -24.27 14.68
N GLY A 224 -3.53 -23.46 13.74
CA GLY A 224 -4.25 -22.26 13.34
C GLY A 224 -4.04 -21.86 11.89
N TRP A 225 -5.09 -21.38 11.24
CA TRP A 225 -4.93 -20.57 10.05
C TRP A 225 -4.98 -19.12 10.51
N THR A 226 -3.97 -18.30 10.21
CA THR A 226 -4.08 -16.85 10.45
C THR A 226 -4.94 -16.26 9.34
N ARG A 227 -6.14 -15.78 9.68
CA ARG A 227 -7.17 -15.34 8.73
C ARG A 227 -7.27 -13.82 8.62
N ALA A 228 -7.49 -13.34 7.41
CA ALA A 228 -7.99 -12.00 7.13
C ALA A 228 -9.28 -12.08 6.30
N HIS A 229 -10.22 -11.21 6.62
CA HIS A 229 -11.49 -11.13 5.94
C HIS A 229 -11.40 -10.32 4.66
N VAL A 230 -11.94 -10.85 3.57
CA VAL A 230 -11.97 -10.23 2.25
C VAL A 230 -13.43 -10.05 1.82
N PRO A 231 -13.93 -8.81 1.79
CA PRO A 231 -15.26 -8.56 1.27
C PRO A 231 -15.24 -8.72 -0.25
N VAL A 232 -16.15 -9.55 -0.77
CA VAL A 232 -16.43 -9.65 -2.19
C VAL A 232 -17.85 -9.16 -2.41
N VAL A 233 -17.98 -8.04 -3.11
CA VAL A 233 -19.27 -7.46 -3.47
C VAL A 233 -19.61 -7.89 -4.88
N VAL A 234 -20.72 -8.61 -5.01
CA VAL A 234 -21.25 -9.02 -6.30
C VAL A 234 -22.41 -8.11 -6.64
N ASP A 235 -22.30 -7.34 -7.72
CA ASP A 235 -23.37 -6.45 -8.14
C ASP A 235 -24.63 -7.24 -8.50
N ALA A 236 -25.79 -6.67 -8.20
CA ALA A 236 -27.04 -7.22 -8.71
C ALA A 236 -27.03 -7.11 -10.24
N ASP A 237 -27.27 -8.23 -10.91
CA ASP A 237 -27.31 -8.24 -12.37
C ASP A 237 -28.42 -7.30 -12.87
N GLY A 238 -28.13 -6.57 -13.94
CA GLY A 238 -29.17 -5.86 -14.68
C GLY A 238 -30.14 -6.87 -15.33
N PRO A 239 -31.38 -6.47 -15.69
CA PRO A 239 -32.30 -7.37 -16.37
C PRO A 239 -31.67 -7.88 -17.68
N LEU A 240 -31.68 -9.20 -17.88
CA LEU A 240 -31.15 -9.84 -19.09
C LEU A 240 -31.81 -9.19 -20.33
N ARG A 241 -30.99 -8.75 -21.29
CA ARG A 241 -31.45 -8.09 -22.52
C ARG A 241 -31.33 -9.06 -23.69
N ILE A 242 -32.44 -9.42 -24.30
CA ILE A 242 -32.49 -10.41 -25.39
C ILE A 242 -32.98 -9.72 -26.66
N VAL A 243 -32.33 -9.99 -27.80
CA VAL A 243 -32.82 -9.58 -29.12
C VAL A 243 -33.14 -10.85 -29.93
N LEU A 244 -34.42 -11.05 -30.23
CA LEU A 244 -34.90 -12.17 -31.03
C LEU A 244 -35.12 -11.72 -32.47
N LEU A 245 -34.40 -12.32 -33.42
CA LEU A 245 -34.54 -12.06 -34.86
C LEU A 245 -35.10 -13.30 -35.55
N ALA A 246 -36.24 -13.14 -36.23
CA ALA A 246 -36.92 -14.21 -36.95
C ALA A 246 -37.10 -13.87 -38.43
N GLY A 247 -36.94 -14.86 -39.30
CA GLY A 247 -37.18 -14.70 -40.74
C GLY A 247 -38.67 -14.57 -41.09
N ALA A 248 -39.56 -15.02 -40.21
CA ALA A 248 -41.01 -14.87 -40.31
C ALA A 248 -41.66 -15.03 -38.92
N PRO A 249 -42.87 -14.49 -38.68
CA PRO A 249 -43.63 -14.81 -37.48
C PRO A 249 -43.95 -16.30 -37.44
N ASN A 250 -43.54 -16.98 -36.37
CA ASN A 250 -43.72 -18.42 -36.20
C ASN A 250 -44.08 -18.74 -34.73
N PRO A 251 -44.58 -19.96 -34.41
CA PRO A 251 -44.95 -20.31 -33.05
C PRO A 251 -43.78 -20.29 -32.06
N ASP A 252 -42.54 -20.50 -32.52
CA ASP A 252 -41.34 -20.46 -31.68
C ASP A 252 -41.08 -19.03 -31.18
N VAL A 253 -41.30 -18.01 -32.01
CA VAL A 253 -41.20 -16.59 -31.60
C VAL A 253 -42.16 -16.29 -30.45
N ARG A 254 -43.39 -16.83 -30.52
CA ARG A 254 -44.36 -16.69 -29.43
C ARG A 254 -43.91 -17.42 -28.17
N ALA A 255 -43.43 -18.66 -28.31
CA ALA A 255 -42.97 -19.46 -27.18
C ALA A 255 -41.76 -18.83 -26.47
N LEU A 256 -40.78 -18.36 -27.25
CA LEU A 256 -39.59 -17.67 -26.74
C LEU A 256 -39.94 -16.32 -26.12
N ARG A 257 -40.90 -15.59 -26.68
CA ARG A 257 -41.36 -14.33 -26.08
C ARG A 257 -41.97 -14.56 -24.71
N ARG A 258 -42.89 -15.53 -24.62
CA ARG A 258 -43.55 -15.88 -23.35
C ARG A 258 -42.54 -16.36 -22.31
N TRP A 259 -41.59 -17.20 -22.71
CA TRP A 259 -40.52 -17.64 -21.83
C TRP A 259 -39.69 -16.46 -21.30
N ALA A 260 -39.32 -15.51 -22.16
CA ALA A 260 -38.53 -14.35 -21.74
C ALA A 260 -39.30 -13.44 -20.77
N GLU A 261 -40.60 -13.23 -21.01
CA GLU A 261 -41.50 -12.52 -20.09
C GLU A 261 -41.60 -13.25 -18.74
N ASP A 262 -41.83 -14.57 -18.75
CA ASP A 262 -41.91 -15.39 -17.53
C ASP A 262 -40.58 -15.41 -16.75
N ALA A 263 -39.44 -15.29 -17.44
CA ALA A 263 -38.10 -15.21 -16.86
C ALA A 263 -37.72 -13.79 -16.38
N GLY A 264 -38.58 -12.78 -16.59
CA GLY A 264 -38.29 -11.38 -16.26
C GLY A 264 -37.21 -10.73 -17.13
N ALA A 265 -36.89 -11.32 -18.28
CA ALA A 265 -35.93 -10.78 -19.23
C ALA A 265 -36.56 -9.66 -20.08
N SER A 266 -35.76 -8.64 -20.38
CA SER A 266 -36.16 -7.61 -21.34
C SER A 266 -35.92 -8.10 -22.77
N LEU A 267 -37.00 -8.54 -23.42
CA LEU A 267 -36.95 -9.01 -24.80
C LEU A 267 -37.27 -7.88 -25.78
N ARG A 268 -36.46 -7.75 -26.82
CA ARG A 268 -36.84 -7.10 -28.08
C ARG A 268 -36.96 -8.15 -29.17
N TRP A 269 -38.00 -8.12 -29.98
CA TRP A 269 -38.16 -9.08 -31.08
C TRP A 269 -38.41 -8.40 -32.42
N ARG A 270 -37.97 -9.04 -33.50
CA ARG A 270 -38.26 -8.64 -34.88
C ARG A 270 -38.48 -9.87 -35.76
N ALA A 271 -39.49 -9.83 -36.59
CA ALA A 271 -39.79 -10.85 -37.58
C ALA A 271 -40.05 -10.21 -38.95
N ALA A 272 -39.41 -10.71 -40.01
CA ALA A 272 -39.70 -10.22 -41.36
C ALA A 272 -41.09 -10.70 -41.83
N LEU A 273 -41.86 -9.83 -42.47
CA LEU A 273 -43.18 -10.15 -43.03
C LEU A 273 -43.14 -10.33 -44.57
N GLY A 274 -41.98 -10.09 -45.18
CA GLY A 274 -41.83 -10.01 -46.64
C GLY A 274 -42.03 -8.58 -47.17
N GLY A 275 -41.52 -8.30 -48.38
CA GLY A 275 -41.66 -6.97 -49.01
C GLY A 275 -40.97 -5.81 -48.27
N GLY A 276 -39.98 -6.11 -47.42
CA GLY A 276 -39.31 -5.12 -46.56
C GLY A 276 -40.07 -4.78 -45.27
N ALA A 277 -41.27 -5.34 -45.06
CA ALA A 277 -42.01 -5.14 -43.82
C ALA A 277 -41.45 -6.00 -42.68
N VAL A 278 -41.47 -5.45 -41.47
CA VAL A 278 -41.01 -6.10 -40.24
C VAL A 278 -42.10 -5.94 -39.17
N ALA A 279 -42.38 -7.02 -38.45
CA ALA A 279 -43.17 -7.01 -37.22
C ALA A 279 -42.24 -7.04 -36.01
N GLY A 280 -42.53 -6.27 -34.97
CA GLY A 280 -41.77 -6.31 -33.72
C GLY A 280 -41.48 -4.94 -33.13
N ASP A 281 -40.53 -4.90 -32.20
CA ASP A 281 -40.18 -3.70 -31.46
C ASP A 281 -39.37 -2.73 -32.32
N ALA A 282 -39.62 -1.44 -32.13
CA ALA A 282 -38.99 -0.36 -32.87
C ALA A 282 -37.44 -0.43 -32.77
N PRO A 283 -36.71 0.00 -33.82
CA PRO A 283 -35.27 0.19 -33.73
C PRO A 283 -34.94 1.21 -32.62
N ALA A 284 -33.79 1.01 -31.97
CA ALA A 284 -33.27 1.93 -30.96
C ALA A 284 -32.77 3.23 -31.63
#